data_AF-A0A7V2TR92-F1
#
_entry.id   AF-A0A7V2TR92-F1
#
_cell.length_a   1.000
_cell.length_b   1.000
_cell.length_c   1.000
_cell.angle_alpha   90.00
_cell.angle_beta   90.00
_cell.angle_gamma   90.00
#
_symmetry.space_group_name_H-M   'P 1'
#
loop_
_entity.id
_entity.type
_entity.pdbx_description
1 polymer ?
#
loop_
_entity_poly.entity_id
_entity_poly.type
_entity_poly.pdbx_seq_one_letter_code
_entity_poly.pdbx_strand_id
1 'polypeptide(L)'
;MLSGHSRSVRITALILALLAAFTALGALRITDRYRPRQNENLLYLPNEHLLNHFTAGLSPIIADLLWLHCIQYVAIENRSARNFTWLEHMVYTTVRLDPLFRDAYRYGSIFLSALRADAESARNLLRKGMENRPDCWELPYEMGTLYLLNLR
;
A
#
# COMPACT_ATOMS: atom_id res chain seq x y z
N MET A 1 15.97 -54.80 -3.40
CA MET A 1 16.71 -53.80 -2.59
C MET A 1 16.91 -52.43 -3.27
N LEU A 2 16.11 -52.02 -4.27
CA LEU A 2 16.35 -50.78 -5.05
C LEU A 2 15.33 -49.63 -4.79
N SER A 3 14.27 -49.84 -4.00
CA SER A 3 13.21 -48.83 -3.79
C SER A 3 13.51 -47.80 -2.68
N GLY A 4 14.46 -48.08 -1.78
CA GLY A 4 14.84 -47.19 -0.68
C GLY A 4 15.65 -45.97 -1.12
N HIS A 5 16.48 -46.12 -2.17
CA HIS A 5 17.33 -45.05 -2.68
C HIS A 5 16.54 -43.93 -3.36
N SER A 6 15.45 -44.25 -4.05
CA SER A 6 14.63 -43.22 -4.74
C SER A 6 13.83 -42.36 -3.75
N ARG A 7 13.39 -42.93 -2.63
CA ARG A 7 12.67 -42.18 -1.58
C ARG A 7 13.60 -41.26 -0.79
N SER A 8 14.80 -41.71 -0.43
CA SER A 8 15.76 -40.87 0.30
C SER A 8 16.24 -39.69 -0.55
N VAL A 9 16.46 -39.89 -1.86
CA VAL A 9 16.82 -38.82 -2.81
C VAL A 9 15.71 -37.77 -2.96
N ARG A 10 14.43 -38.17 -2.94
CA ARG A 10 13.31 -37.22 -3.00
C ARG A 10 13.18 -36.39 -1.73
N ILE A 11 13.39 -37.00 -0.57
CA ILE A 11 13.30 -36.31 0.73
C ILE A 11 14.47 -35.33 0.88
N THR A 12 15.69 -35.73 0.52
CA THR A 12 16.84 -34.80 0.55
C THR A 12 16.66 -33.66 -0.45
N ALA A 13 16.11 -33.91 -1.64
CA ALA A 13 15.78 -32.87 -2.61
C ALA A 13 14.72 -31.87 -2.07
N LEU A 14 13.68 -32.37 -1.38
CA LEU A 14 12.67 -31.51 -0.77
C LEU A 14 13.22 -30.66 0.38
N ILE A 15 14.08 -31.24 1.23
CA ILE A 15 14.71 -30.50 2.32
C ILE A 15 15.64 -29.42 1.76
N LEU A 16 16.44 -29.73 0.73
CA LEU A 16 17.29 -28.76 0.04
C LEU A 16 16.47 -27.64 -0.61
N ALA A 17 15.34 -27.97 -1.23
CA ALA A 17 14.44 -26.98 -1.83
C ALA A 17 13.80 -26.07 -0.77
N LEU A 18 13.39 -26.61 0.38
CA LEU A 18 12.85 -25.83 1.49
C LEU A 18 13.91 -24.94 2.15
N LEU A 19 15.13 -25.44 2.30
CA LEU A 19 16.25 -24.66 2.84
C LEU A 19 16.62 -23.51 1.90
N ALA A 20 16.64 -23.77 0.58
CA ALA A 20 16.86 -22.77 -0.45
C ALA A 20 15.73 -21.73 -0.49
N ALA A 21 14.47 -22.14 -0.30
CA ALA A 21 13.35 -21.21 -0.20
C ALA A 21 13.44 -20.35 1.07
N PHE A 22 13.82 -20.94 2.20
CA PHE A 22 13.96 -20.22 3.47
C PHE A 22 15.12 -19.21 3.42
N THR A 23 16.26 -19.58 2.83
CA THR A 23 17.40 -18.67 2.64
C THR A 23 17.08 -17.58 1.62
N ALA A 24 16.35 -17.88 0.54
CA ALA A 24 15.88 -16.89 -0.41
C ALA A 24 14.92 -15.88 0.23
N LEU A 25 13.98 -16.35 1.06
CA LEU A 25 13.07 -15.48 1.81
C LEU A 25 13.83 -14.61 2.83
N GLY A 26 14.82 -15.18 3.54
CA GLY A 26 15.68 -14.43 4.45
C GLY A 26 16.53 -13.38 3.74
N ALA A 27 17.10 -13.73 2.59
CA ALA A 27 17.87 -12.82 1.74
C ALA A 27 17.01 -11.67 1.22
N LEU A 28 15.79 -11.95 0.73
CA LEU A 28 14.84 -10.92 0.31
C LEU A 28 14.52 -9.92 1.43
N ARG A 29 14.31 -10.41 2.67
CA ARG A 29 14.05 -9.56 3.83
C ARG A 29 15.23 -8.66 4.21
N ILE A 30 16.46 -9.17 4.06
CA ILE A 30 17.69 -8.41 4.34
C ILE A 30 17.94 -7.40 3.20
N THR A 31 17.77 -7.82 1.95
CA THR A 31 17.88 -6.93 0.78
C THR A 31 16.86 -5.81 0.82
N ASP A 32 15.61 -6.07 1.22
CA ASP A 32 14.60 -5.01 1.43
C ASP A 32 15.00 -4.03 2.54
N ARG A 33 15.70 -4.50 3.57
CA ARG A 33 16.24 -3.65 4.65
C ARG A 33 17.39 -2.75 4.20
N TYR A 34 18.11 -3.15 3.15
CA TYR A 34 19.31 -2.47 2.66
C TYR A 34 19.18 -1.89 1.25
N ARG A 35 17.99 -1.94 0.64
CA ARG A 35 17.78 -1.45 -0.73
C ARG A 35 17.98 0.08 -0.77
N PRO A 36 19.03 0.59 -1.44
CA PRO A 36 19.22 2.03 -1.55
C PRO A 36 18.08 2.62 -2.41
N ARG A 37 17.67 3.85 -2.04
CA ARG A 37 16.59 4.69 -2.60
C ARG A 37 16.69 5.01 -4.11
N GLN A 38 17.46 4.27 -4.89
CA GLN A 38 17.70 4.58 -6.30
C GLN A 38 16.80 3.73 -7.20
N ASN A 39 15.86 4.43 -7.84
CA ASN A 39 14.92 3.99 -8.89
C ASN A 39 13.59 3.43 -8.37
N GLU A 40 12.82 4.30 -7.71
CA GLU A 40 11.37 4.19 -7.47
C GLU A 40 10.52 4.32 -8.76
N ASN A 41 11.08 3.98 -9.92
CA ASN A 41 10.28 3.84 -11.13
C ASN A 41 9.66 2.44 -11.11
N LEU A 42 8.35 2.41 -10.83
CA LEU A 42 7.40 1.68 -11.69
C LEU A 42 7.26 0.16 -11.51
N LEU A 43 7.38 -0.43 -10.30
CA LEU A 43 7.25 -1.89 -10.17
C LEU A 43 6.29 -2.47 -9.12
N TYR A 44 5.29 -1.74 -8.62
CA TYR A 44 4.40 -2.35 -7.59
C TYR A 44 2.89 -2.14 -7.74
N LEU A 45 2.44 -1.40 -8.75
CA LEU A 45 1.04 -1.42 -9.18
C LEU A 45 0.97 -1.99 -10.59
N PRO A 46 0.31 -3.13 -10.81
CA PRO A 46 -0.12 -3.49 -12.15
C PRO A 46 -0.83 -2.28 -12.77
N ASN A 47 -0.60 -2.07 -14.07
CA ASN A 47 -1.34 -1.09 -14.88
C ASN A 47 -2.84 -1.16 -14.50
N GLU A 48 -3.50 -0.01 -14.36
CA GLU A 48 -4.88 0.13 -13.88
C GLU A 48 -5.90 -0.82 -14.56
N HIS A 49 -5.64 -1.20 -15.81
CA HIS A 49 -6.44 -2.17 -16.55
C HIS A 49 -6.23 -3.64 -16.11
N LEU A 50 -5.05 -3.97 -15.61
CA LEU A 50 -4.69 -5.29 -15.09
C LEU A 50 -5.28 -5.51 -13.68
N LEU A 51 -5.49 -4.44 -12.91
CA LEU A 51 -5.97 -4.48 -11.52
C LEU A 51 -7.41 -4.99 -11.36
N ASN A 52 -8.27 -4.89 -12.38
CA ASN A 52 -9.63 -5.45 -12.27
C ASN A 52 -9.71 -6.92 -12.71
N HIS A 53 -8.75 -7.41 -13.50
CA HIS A 53 -8.77 -8.77 -14.04
C HIS A 53 -7.85 -9.74 -13.28
N PHE A 54 -6.75 -9.25 -12.68
CA PHE A 54 -5.78 -10.10 -11.97
C PHE A 54 -6.09 -10.33 -10.49
N THR A 55 -7.00 -9.55 -9.89
CA THR A 55 -7.23 -9.61 -8.44
C THR A 55 -8.21 -10.71 -8.06
N ALA A 56 -8.90 -11.33 -9.03
CA ALA A 56 -9.89 -12.37 -8.80
C ALA A 56 -10.94 -11.99 -7.73
N GLY A 57 -11.24 -10.68 -7.59
CA GLY A 57 -12.15 -10.15 -6.56
C GLY A 57 -11.49 -9.73 -5.24
N LEU A 58 -10.17 -9.87 -5.10
CA LEU A 58 -9.39 -9.52 -3.88
C LEU A 58 -8.94 -8.05 -3.85
N SER A 59 -9.62 -7.16 -4.58
CA SER A 59 -9.32 -5.73 -4.62
C SER A 59 -9.23 -5.07 -3.24
N PRO A 60 -10.07 -5.40 -2.24
CA PRO A 60 -9.94 -4.87 -0.88
C PRO A 60 -8.63 -5.25 -0.20
N ILE A 61 -8.19 -6.52 -0.33
CA ILE A 61 -6.93 -6.99 0.27
C ILE A 61 -5.73 -6.25 -0.35
N ILE A 62 -5.80 -5.98 -1.66
CA ILE A 62 -4.74 -5.24 -2.34
C ILE A 62 -4.76 -3.77 -1.91
N ALA A 63 -5.95 -3.19 -1.73
CA ALA A 63 -6.07 -1.85 -1.15
C ALA A 63 -5.42 -1.79 0.24
N ASP A 64 -5.64 -2.78 1.11
CA ASP A 64 -4.99 -2.87 2.43
C ASP A 64 -3.46 -2.91 2.33
N LEU A 65 -2.91 -3.73 1.43
CA LEU A 65 -1.46 -3.82 1.22
C LEU A 65 -0.88 -2.49 0.72
N LEU A 66 -1.58 -1.82 -0.20
CA LEU A 66 -1.17 -0.52 -0.70
C LEU A 66 -1.27 0.57 0.36
N TRP A 67 -2.28 0.51 1.22
CA TRP A 67 -2.41 1.41 2.35
C TRP A 67 -1.25 1.25 3.34
N LEU A 68 -0.90 0.02 3.70
CA LEU A 68 0.27 -0.26 4.54
C LEU A 68 1.57 0.24 3.91
N HIS A 69 1.69 0.14 2.58
CA HIS A 69 2.84 0.66 1.87
C HIS A 69 2.85 2.19 1.85
N CYS A 70 1.69 2.84 1.67
CA CYS A 70 1.52 4.28 1.75
C CYS A 70 1.97 4.83 3.11
N ILE A 71 1.57 4.18 4.21
CA ILE A 71 1.99 4.57 5.57
C ILE A 71 3.51 4.45 5.72
N GLN A 72 4.12 3.38 5.21
CA GLN A 72 5.57 3.21 5.25
C GLN A 72 6.30 4.27 4.43
N TYR A 73 5.82 4.56 3.22
CA TYR A 73 6.34 5.64 2.37
C TYR A 73 6.31 6.98 3.11
N VAL A 74 5.16 7.33 3.69
CA VAL A 74 5.02 8.56 4.50
C VAL A 74 6.02 8.58 5.65
N ALA A 75 6.16 7.48 6.40
CA ALA A 75 7.10 7.40 7.52
C ALA A 75 8.56 7.56 7.10
N ILE A 76 8.94 6.98 5.95
CA ILE A 76 10.29 7.02 5.38
C ILE A 76 10.63 8.41 4.84
N GLU A 77 9.68 9.06 4.14
CA GLU A 77 9.88 10.41 3.60
C GLU A 77 9.87 11.48 4.68
N ASN A 78 9.03 11.32 5.71
CA ASN A 78 8.98 12.26 6.83
C ASN A 78 10.28 12.30 7.64
N ARG A 79 11.10 11.23 7.61
CA ARG A 79 12.42 11.17 8.25
C ARG A 79 13.57 11.64 7.36
N SER A 80 13.32 11.88 6.07
CA SER A 80 14.35 12.16 5.07
C SER A 80 14.10 13.51 4.41
N ALA A 81 13.79 13.54 3.11
CA ALA A 81 13.65 14.77 2.32
C ALA A 81 12.31 15.48 2.49
N ARG A 82 11.32 14.86 3.18
CA ARG A 82 9.93 15.33 3.28
C ARG A 82 9.31 15.63 1.91
N ASN A 83 9.68 14.85 0.90
CA ASN A 83 9.13 14.96 -0.44
C ASN A 83 8.09 13.86 -0.68
N PHE A 84 6.83 14.25 -0.77
CA PHE A 84 5.69 13.33 -0.85
C PHE A 84 5.13 13.23 -2.28
N THR A 85 6.00 13.14 -3.29
CA THR A 85 5.62 13.07 -4.71
C THR A 85 4.55 12.02 -5.00
N TRP A 86 4.64 10.83 -4.39
CA TRP A 86 3.78 9.69 -4.71
C TRP A 86 2.52 9.56 -3.85
N LEU A 87 2.42 10.34 -2.77
CA LEU A 87 1.40 10.16 -1.75
C LEU A 87 -0.02 10.21 -2.34
N GLU A 88 -0.30 11.19 -3.20
CA GLU A 88 -1.61 11.34 -3.83
C GLU A 88 -1.98 10.12 -4.68
N HIS A 89 -1.06 9.67 -5.53
CA HIS A 89 -1.28 8.50 -6.37
C HIS A 89 -1.54 7.23 -5.56
N MET A 90 -0.80 7.04 -4.46
CA MET A 90 -0.97 5.89 -3.57
C MET A 90 -2.34 5.91 -2.88
N VAL A 91 -2.74 7.07 -2.33
CA VAL A 91 -4.03 7.23 -1.66
C VAL A 91 -5.19 7.04 -2.64
N TYR A 92 -5.15 7.72 -3.79
CA TYR A 92 -6.21 7.62 -4.78
C TYR A 92 -6.33 6.23 -5.39
N THR A 93 -5.22 5.50 -5.55
CA THR A 93 -5.29 4.12 -6.02
C THR A 93 -5.87 3.19 -4.96
N THR A 94 -5.52 3.39 -3.69
CA THR A 94 -6.08 2.62 -2.56
C THR A 94 -7.60 2.73 -2.52
N VAL A 95 -8.14 3.96 -2.53
CA VAL A 95 -9.60 4.17 -2.46
C VAL A 95 -10.33 3.85 -3.77
N ARG A 96 -9.60 3.75 -4.89
CA ARG A 96 -10.15 3.28 -6.16
C ARG A 96 -10.33 1.76 -6.15
N LEU A 97 -9.41 1.03 -5.52
CA LEU A 97 -9.49 -0.41 -5.35
C LEU A 97 -10.55 -0.82 -4.32
N ASP A 98 -10.64 -0.09 -3.23
CA ASP A 98 -11.68 -0.25 -2.21
C ASP A 98 -12.38 1.07 -1.91
N PRO A 99 -13.52 1.34 -2.59
CA PRO A 99 -14.32 2.54 -2.34
C PRO A 99 -14.92 2.64 -0.94
N LEU A 100 -14.97 1.54 -0.17
CA LEU A 100 -15.52 1.52 1.20
C LEU A 100 -14.44 1.69 2.28
N PHE A 101 -13.17 1.83 1.87
CA PHE A 101 -12.02 1.94 2.76
C PHE A 101 -11.95 3.28 3.50
N ARG A 102 -12.75 3.40 4.56
CA ARG A 102 -12.87 4.59 5.42
C ARG A 102 -11.52 5.20 5.81
N ASP A 103 -10.60 4.39 6.32
CA ASP A 103 -9.37 4.89 6.92
C ASP A 103 -8.42 5.49 5.86
N ALA A 104 -8.44 4.96 4.63
CA ALA A 104 -7.70 5.52 3.51
C ALA A 104 -8.25 6.91 3.09
N TYR A 105 -9.57 7.12 3.15
CA TYR A 105 -10.15 8.45 2.94
C TYR A 105 -9.78 9.43 4.05
N ARG A 106 -10.01 9.04 5.31
CA ARG A 106 -9.80 9.92 6.48
C ARG A 106 -8.34 10.28 6.68
N TYR A 107 -7.45 9.29 6.78
CA TYR A 107 -6.03 9.55 7.01
C TYR A 107 -5.32 10.01 5.75
N GLY A 108 -5.77 9.54 4.58
CA GLY A 108 -5.26 10.03 3.29
C GLY A 108 -5.48 11.53 3.13
N SER A 109 -6.65 12.05 3.53
CA SER A 109 -6.91 13.50 3.46
C SER A 109 -6.02 14.28 4.44
N ILE A 110 -5.81 13.77 5.66
CA ILE A 110 -4.87 14.35 6.62
C ILE A 110 -3.46 14.38 6.06
N PHE A 111 -2.98 13.28 5.46
CA PHE A 111 -1.65 13.23 4.86
C PHE A 111 -1.52 14.24 3.71
N LEU A 112 -2.50 14.32 2.82
CA LEU A 112 -2.50 15.27 1.71
C LEU A 112 -2.48 16.73 2.20
N SER A 113 -3.32 17.07 3.18
CA SER A 113 -3.36 18.44 3.70
C SER A 113 -2.15 18.80 4.54
N ALA A 114 -1.68 17.91 5.42
CA ALA A 114 -0.64 18.23 6.40
C ALA A 114 0.78 18.04 5.84
N LEU A 115 1.00 17.05 4.97
CA LEU A 115 2.34 16.72 4.48
C LEU A 115 2.64 17.33 3.10
N ARG A 116 1.64 17.42 2.22
CA ARG A 116 1.78 18.07 0.90
C ARG A 116 1.29 19.52 0.87
N ALA A 117 0.67 20.01 1.95
CA ALA A 117 -0.02 21.30 1.95
C ALA A 117 -1.09 21.41 0.84
N ASP A 118 -1.69 20.27 0.45
CA ASP A 118 -2.66 20.16 -0.63
C ASP A 118 -4.07 19.98 -0.07
N ALA A 119 -4.66 21.09 0.39
CA ALA A 119 -6.00 21.11 0.95
C ALA A 119 -7.08 20.79 -0.09
N GLU A 120 -6.85 21.05 -1.38
CA GLU A 120 -7.83 20.78 -2.42
C GLU A 120 -7.95 19.28 -2.71
N SER A 121 -6.83 18.59 -2.90
CA SER A 121 -6.84 17.13 -3.07
C SER A 121 -7.40 16.41 -1.84
N ALA A 122 -7.12 16.93 -0.64
CA ALA A 122 -7.71 16.42 0.60
C ALA A 122 -9.25 16.59 0.64
N ARG A 123 -9.78 17.76 0.26
CA ARG A 123 -11.23 18.01 0.17
C ARG A 123 -11.89 17.10 -0.87
N ASN A 124 -11.28 16.96 -2.04
CA ASN A 124 -11.81 16.11 -3.11
C ASN A 124 -11.85 14.63 -2.70
N LEU A 125 -10.82 14.16 -1.99
CA LEU A 125 -10.77 12.82 -1.44
C LEU A 125 -11.90 12.59 -0.42
N LEU A 126 -12.07 13.51 0.54
CA LEU A 126 -13.14 13.40 1.55
C LEU A 126 -14.54 13.42 0.93
N ARG A 127 -14.78 14.29 -0.07
CA ARG A 127 -16.06 14.33 -0.80
C ARG A 127 -16.36 12.97 -1.44
N LYS A 128 -15.37 12.40 -2.14
CA LYS A 128 -15.50 11.07 -2.75
C LYS A 128 -15.76 9.97 -1.71
N GLY A 129 -15.13 10.06 -0.54
CA GLY A 129 -15.39 9.15 0.57
C GLY A 129 -16.82 9.26 1.09
N MET A 130 -17.35 10.47 1.24
CA MET A 130 -18.73 10.72 1.68
C MET A 130 -19.76 10.22 0.65
N GLU A 131 -19.45 10.30 -0.65
CA GLU A 131 -20.29 9.75 -1.73
C GLU A 131 -20.32 8.22 -1.69
N ASN A 132 -19.16 7.57 -1.50
CA ASN A 132 -19.08 6.11 -1.46
C ASN A 132 -19.54 5.50 -0.13
N ARG A 133 -19.44 6.25 0.97
CA ARG A 133 -19.74 5.79 2.33
C ARG A 133 -20.48 6.87 3.15
N PRO A 134 -21.76 7.13 2.84
CA PRO A 134 -22.53 8.20 3.47
C PRO A 134 -22.87 7.96 4.95
N ASP A 135 -22.75 6.72 5.42
CA ASP A 135 -22.96 6.31 6.82
C ASP A 135 -21.77 6.66 7.74
N CYS A 136 -20.64 7.09 7.19
CA CYS A 136 -19.43 7.36 7.95
C CYS A 136 -19.34 8.83 8.38
N TRP A 137 -19.68 9.11 9.65
CA TRP A 137 -19.65 10.45 10.24
C TRP A 137 -18.23 11.02 10.38
N GLU A 138 -17.19 10.17 10.39
CA GLU A 138 -15.80 10.59 10.52
C GLU A 138 -15.33 11.43 9.32
N LEU A 139 -15.86 11.17 8.12
CA LEU A 139 -15.48 11.90 6.91
C LEU A 139 -15.98 13.36 6.89
N PRO A 140 -17.27 13.67 7.19
CA PRO A 140 -17.70 15.06 7.33
C PRO A 140 -17.06 15.76 8.54
N TYR A 141 -16.77 15.04 9.63
CA TYR A 141 -15.98 15.60 10.74
C TYR A 141 -14.58 16.04 10.28
N GLU A 142 -13.89 15.18 9.52
CA GLU A 142 -12.57 15.48 8.97
C GLU A 142 -12.64 16.64 7.96
N MET A 143 -13.70 16.70 7.14
CA MET A 143 -13.94 17.82 6.22
C MET A 143 -14.10 19.15 6.97
N GLY A 144 -14.88 19.17 8.05
CA GLY A 144 -15.03 20.36 8.90
C GLY A 144 -13.70 20.79 9.53
N THR A 145 -12.92 19.83 10.03
CA THR A 145 -11.57 20.08 10.57
C THR A 145 -10.66 20.66 9.49
N LEU A 146 -10.65 20.08 8.29
CA LEU A 146 -9.88 20.56 7.15
C LEU A 146 -10.26 22.00 6.77
N TYR A 147 -11.56 22.34 6.76
CA TYR A 147 -12.00 23.73 6.54
C TYR A 147 -11.47 24.67 7.61
N LEU A 148 -11.64 24.33 8.89
CA LEU A 148 -11.20 25.17 10.01
C LEU A 148 -9.71 25.47 9.95
N LEU A 149 -8.89 24.46 9.62
CA LEU A 149 -7.43 24.59 9.53
C LEU A 149 -6.96 25.39 8.30
N ASN A 150 -7.81 25.56 7.28
CA ASN A 150 -7.50 26.30 6.05
C ASN A 150 -8.22 27.66 5.95
N LEU A 151 -8.91 28.10 7.01
CA LEU A 151 -9.37 29.49 7.12
C LEU A 151 -8.14 30.39 7.26
N ARG A 152 -7.78 31.06 6.17
CA ARG A 152 -6.80 32.15 6.14
C ARG A 152 -7.46 33.39 5.59
#